data_AF-A0A9D4LD02-F1
#
_entry.id   AF-A0A9D4LD02-F1
#
_cell.length_a   1.000
_cell.length_b   1.000
_cell.length_c   1.000
_cell.angle_alpha   90.00
_cell.angle_beta   90.00
_cell.angle_gamma   90.00
#
_symmetry.space_group_name_H-M   'P 1'
#
loop_
_entity.id
_entity.type
_entity.pdbx_description
1 polymer ?
#
loop_
_entity_poly.entity_id
_entity_poly.type
_entity_poly.pdbx_seq_one_letter_code
_entity_poly.pdbx_strand_id
1 'polypeptide(L)'
;MTLHTDKQMYSCGSLAPKMGRGKREGGCMDHKFRKEPEPWELADGCIQLVSDLCQLQKFAAKVAELLPLVAKAASYDHYTHHANMKETLCHRIPHMATGLGKRYFKAYLEIFFDAIFASLDSENSLTSAAASNCLAELANFLGPSILRGRIEQYNPRYLERLQSDLGSPAVTTGPGRFQASHLPPLNMPGGSFGPVPFSGQSPTAFDGPGPAFSFPGHT
;
A
#
# COMPACT_ATOMS: atom_id res chain seq x y z
N MET A 1 29.84 22.28 23.43
CA MET A 1 30.41 21.02 22.95
C MET A 1 29.45 20.43 21.92
N THR A 2 29.82 20.49 20.65
CA THR A 2 29.00 20.09 19.49
C THR A 2 29.03 18.58 19.32
N LEU A 3 27.91 17.91 19.63
CA LEU A 3 27.73 16.45 19.66
C LEU A 3 27.95 15.71 18.30
N HIS A 4 28.30 16.44 17.25
CA HIS A 4 28.38 15.97 15.86
C HIS A 4 29.67 16.38 15.11
N THR A 5 30.66 16.98 15.78
CA THR A 5 31.97 17.23 15.17
C THR A 5 32.77 15.92 15.19
N ASP A 6 33.36 15.53 14.06
CA ASP A 6 34.22 14.33 13.88
C ASP A 6 33.56 12.94 13.85
N LYS A 7 32.28 12.84 13.49
CA LYS A 7 31.67 11.53 13.17
C LYS A 7 31.77 11.27 11.67
N GLN A 8 32.49 10.19 11.29
CA GLN A 8 32.53 9.71 9.91
C GLN A 8 31.12 9.30 9.47
N MET A 9 30.54 10.06 8.54
CA MET A 9 29.25 9.71 7.93
C MET A 9 29.43 8.54 6.97
N TYR A 10 28.95 7.37 7.37
CA TYR A 10 28.74 6.26 6.43
C TYR A 10 27.47 6.54 5.63
N SER A 11 27.62 7.05 4.42
CA SER A 11 26.52 7.05 3.45
C SER A 11 26.21 5.62 3.05
N CYS A 12 24.94 5.27 2.81
CA CYS A 12 24.52 3.93 2.37
C CYS A 12 25.32 3.41 1.15
N GLY A 13 25.92 4.30 0.35
CA GLY A 13 26.81 3.91 -0.75
C GLY A 13 28.17 3.32 -0.32
N SER A 14 28.62 3.56 0.92
CA SER A 14 29.92 3.10 1.44
C SER A 14 29.88 1.67 2.02
N LEU A 15 28.68 1.16 2.32
CA LEU A 15 28.42 -0.20 2.81
C LEU A 15 28.03 -1.17 1.68
N ALA A 16 27.85 -0.69 0.45
CA ALA A 16 27.54 -1.54 -0.69
C ALA A 16 28.68 -2.57 -0.87
N PRO A 17 28.37 -3.88 -0.95
CA PRO A 17 29.38 -4.90 -1.20
C PRO A 17 30.21 -4.50 -2.42
N LYS A 18 31.55 -4.53 -2.31
CA LYS A 18 32.47 -4.34 -3.44
C LYS A 18 32.40 -5.54 -4.39
N MET A 19 31.21 -5.84 -4.91
CA MET A 19 31.00 -6.76 -6.02
C MET A 19 31.35 -5.99 -7.30
N GLY A 20 32.64 -6.00 -7.65
CA GLY A 20 33.14 -5.35 -8.87
C GLY A 20 34.50 -4.68 -8.66
N ARG A 21 35.58 -5.45 -8.58
CA ARG A 21 36.91 -4.90 -8.87
C ARG A 21 36.97 -4.55 -10.36
N GLY A 22 36.74 -3.29 -10.71
CA GLY A 22 37.38 -2.70 -11.90
C GLY A 22 36.52 -2.26 -13.09
N LYS A 23 35.19 -2.26 -13.03
CA LYS A 23 34.35 -1.54 -14.01
C LYS A 23 33.26 -0.79 -13.27
N ARG A 24 32.70 0.25 -13.89
CA ARG A 24 31.64 1.15 -13.36
C ARG A 24 30.30 0.39 -13.19
N GLU A 25 30.34 -0.71 -12.46
CA GLU A 25 29.34 -1.77 -12.33
C GLU A 25 29.51 -2.23 -10.88
N GLY A 26 28.74 -1.63 -9.99
CA GLY A 26 28.93 -1.74 -8.55
C GLY A 26 28.45 -0.49 -7.83
N GLY A 27 27.15 -0.25 -7.89
CA GLY A 27 26.44 0.69 -7.04
C GLY A 27 25.15 0.06 -6.54
N CYS A 28 24.50 0.65 -5.53
CA CYS A 28 23.16 0.24 -5.07
C CYS A 28 22.09 0.27 -6.20
N MET A 29 22.44 0.87 -7.34
CA MET A 29 21.64 0.98 -8.56
C MET A 29 22.07 -0.01 -9.65
N ASP A 30 22.85 -1.05 -9.37
CA ASP A 30 23.22 -2.01 -10.43
C ASP A 30 22.04 -2.98 -10.71
N HIS A 31 21.21 -2.62 -11.69
CA HIS A 31 19.97 -3.32 -12.08
C HIS A 31 20.20 -4.69 -12.74
N LYS A 32 21.45 -5.15 -12.82
CA LYS A 32 21.84 -6.35 -13.59
C LYS A 32 21.58 -7.65 -12.85
N PHE A 33 21.42 -7.59 -11.53
CA PHE A 33 20.94 -8.71 -10.75
C PHE A 33 19.41 -8.71 -10.74
N ARG A 34 18.81 -9.56 -11.58
CA ARG A 34 17.38 -9.87 -11.55
C ARG A 34 17.21 -11.29 -11.04
N LYS A 35 16.72 -11.43 -9.81
CA LYS A 35 16.24 -12.73 -9.30
C LYS A 35 15.00 -13.12 -10.10
N GLU A 36 14.83 -14.41 -10.39
CA GLU A 36 13.58 -14.91 -10.91
C GLU A 36 12.44 -14.62 -9.92
N PRO A 37 11.29 -14.11 -10.38
CA PRO A 37 10.20 -13.72 -9.51
C PRO A 37 9.65 -14.96 -8.81
N GLU A 38 9.47 -14.86 -7.50
CA GLU A 38 8.85 -15.96 -6.76
C GLU A 38 7.32 -15.94 -6.97
N PRO A 39 6.65 -17.10 -6.91
CA PRO A 39 5.20 -17.16 -7.14
C PRO A 39 4.38 -16.25 -6.23
N TRP A 40 4.81 -16.03 -4.98
CA TRP A 40 4.13 -15.14 -4.04
C TRP A 40 4.31 -13.66 -4.42
N GLU A 41 5.43 -13.26 -5.02
CA GLU A 41 5.68 -11.89 -5.49
C GLU A 41 4.74 -11.56 -6.66
N LEU A 42 4.56 -12.52 -7.57
CA LEU A 42 3.59 -12.40 -8.65
C LEU A 42 2.16 -12.34 -8.13
N ALA A 43 1.82 -13.19 -7.15
CA ALA A 43 0.51 -13.20 -6.53
C ALA A 43 0.20 -11.86 -5.83
N ASP A 44 1.15 -11.31 -5.07
CA ASP A 44 0.98 -10.00 -4.42
C ASP A 44 0.73 -8.90 -5.46
N GLY A 45 1.51 -8.86 -6.53
CA GLY A 45 1.27 -7.94 -7.66
C GLY A 45 -0.11 -8.13 -8.31
N CYS A 46 -0.60 -9.36 -8.43
CA CYS A 46 -1.94 -9.64 -8.91
C CYS A 46 -3.03 -9.11 -7.96
N ILE A 47 -2.85 -9.19 -6.64
CA ILE A 47 -3.81 -8.64 -5.66
C ILE A 47 -3.95 -7.13 -5.86
N GLN A 48 -2.82 -6.43 -6.04
CA GLN A 48 -2.78 -5.01 -6.35
C GLN A 48 -3.57 -4.69 -7.63
N LEU A 49 -3.29 -5.43 -8.71
CA LEU A 49 -3.94 -5.23 -10.00
C LEU A 49 -5.46 -5.48 -9.93
N VAL A 50 -5.90 -6.55 -9.27
CA VAL A 50 -7.32 -6.86 -9.10
C VAL A 50 -8.01 -5.72 -8.34
N SER A 51 -7.38 -5.19 -7.30
CA SER A 51 -7.88 -4.03 -6.56
C SER A 51 -8.08 -2.79 -7.43
N ASP A 52 -7.17 -2.52 -8.36
CA ASP A 52 -7.31 -1.41 -9.30
C ASP A 52 -8.39 -1.69 -10.36
N LEU A 53 -8.48 -2.93 -10.84
CA LEU A 53 -9.53 -3.35 -11.77
C LEU A 53 -10.93 -3.27 -11.15
N CYS A 54 -11.07 -3.46 -9.84
CA CYS A 54 -12.34 -3.27 -9.11
C CYS A 54 -12.89 -1.84 -9.26
N GLN A 55 -12.05 -0.84 -9.50
CA GLN A 55 -12.49 0.54 -9.71
C GLN A 55 -13.18 0.73 -11.08
N LEU A 56 -12.95 -0.19 -12.03
CA LEU A 56 -13.54 -0.17 -13.35
C LEU A 56 -14.88 -0.92 -13.36
N GLN A 57 -15.97 -0.19 -13.12
CA GLN A 57 -17.34 -0.74 -13.05
C GLN A 57 -17.74 -1.61 -14.25
N LYS A 58 -17.16 -1.33 -15.44
CA LYS A 58 -17.38 -2.10 -16.67
C LYS A 58 -17.02 -3.58 -16.54
N PHE A 59 -16.09 -3.92 -15.64
CA PHE A 59 -15.59 -5.29 -15.44
C PHE A 59 -15.98 -5.90 -14.10
N ALA A 60 -16.83 -5.24 -13.30
CA ALA A 60 -17.14 -5.65 -11.92
C ALA A 60 -17.57 -7.13 -11.80
N ALA A 61 -18.39 -7.64 -12.72
CA ALA A 61 -18.83 -9.03 -12.70
C ALA A 61 -17.67 -10.03 -12.92
N LYS A 62 -16.78 -9.76 -13.89
CA LYS A 62 -15.62 -10.62 -14.16
C LYS A 62 -14.58 -10.56 -13.05
N VAL A 63 -14.38 -9.38 -12.48
CA VAL A 63 -13.43 -9.19 -11.37
C VAL A 63 -13.93 -9.87 -10.10
N ALA A 64 -15.25 -9.90 -9.87
CA ALA A 64 -15.84 -10.61 -8.75
C ALA A 64 -15.53 -12.13 -8.77
N GLU A 65 -15.43 -12.75 -9.96
CA GLU A 65 -15.03 -14.15 -10.11
C GLU A 65 -13.57 -14.42 -9.69
N LEU A 66 -12.73 -13.38 -9.64
CA LEU A 66 -11.33 -13.48 -9.21
C LEU A 66 -11.14 -13.37 -7.69
N LEU A 67 -12.14 -12.85 -6.96
CA LEU A 67 -12.05 -12.67 -5.50
C LEU A 67 -11.75 -13.97 -4.73
N PRO A 68 -12.35 -15.13 -5.07
CA PRO A 68 -12.01 -16.39 -4.43
C PRO A 68 -10.55 -16.81 -4.66
N LEU A 69 -9.95 -16.46 -5.81
CA LEU A 69 -8.54 -16.75 -6.09
C LEU A 69 -7.63 -15.88 -5.23
N VAL A 70 -7.98 -14.61 -5.02
CA VAL A 70 -7.28 -13.70 -4.12
C VAL A 70 -7.32 -14.21 -2.67
N ALA A 71 -8.50 -14.63 -2.20
CA ALA A 71 -8.64 -15.20 -0.86
C ALA A 71 -7.86 -16.50 -0.71
N LYS A 72 -7.87 -17.36 -1.74
CA LYS A 72 -7.09 -18.60 -1.75
C LYS A 72 -5.59 -18.32 -1.71
N ALA A 73 -5.10 -17.31 -2.44
CA ALA A 73 -3.69 -16.92 -2.36
C ALA A 73 -3.31 -16.53 -0.91
N ALA A 74 -4.15 -15.76 -0.24
CA ALA A 74 -3.94 -15.31 1.14
C ALA A 74 -4.01 -16.42 2.22
N SER A 75 -4.50 -17.61 1.87
CA SER A 75 -4.57 -18.76 2.80
C SER A 75 -3.22 -19.48 3.00
N TYR A 76 -2.22 -19.18 2.18
CA TYR A 76 -0.91 -19.83 2.26
C TYR A 76 0.01 -19.12 3.25
N ASP A 77 0.49 -19.85 4.26
CA ASP A 77 1.36 -19.34 5.33
C ASP A 77 2.75 -19.98 5.36
N HIS A 78 3.11 -20.73 4.33
CA HIS A 78 4.33 -21.56 4.30
C HIS A 78 5.60 -20.82 3.83
N TYR A 79 5.52 -19.52 3.55
CA TYR A 79 6.64 -18.73 3.01
C TYR A 79 6.94 -17.52 3.90
N THR A 80 8.17 -17.02 3.87
CA THR A 80 8.67 -16.00 4.82
C THR A 80 7.86 -14.70 4.78
N HIS A 81 7.39 -14.29 3.60
CA HIS A 81 6.69 -13.01 3.38
C HIS A 81 5.16 -13.12 3.46
N HIS A 82 4.60 -14.18 4.04
CA HIS A 82 3.16 -14.37 4.13
C HIS A 82 2.47 -13.24 4.90
N ALA A 83 3.08 -12.75 5.97
CA ALA A 83 2.58 -11.61 6.74
C ALA A 83 2.47 -10.33 5.89
N ASN A 84 3.47 -10.06 5.04
CA ASN A 84 3.46 -8.90 4.13
C ASN A 84 2.35 -9.00 3.09
N MET A 85 2.11 -10.18 2.51
CA MET A 85 1.02 -10.36 1.55
C MET A 85 -0.36 -10.22 2.20
N LYS A 86 -0.50 -10.72 3.43
CA LYS A 86 -1.71 -10.54 4.25
C LYS A 86 -1.95 -9.08 4.62
N GLU A 87 -0.89 -8.32 4.93
CA GLU A 87 -0.95 -6.87 5.13
C GLU A 87 -1.43 -6.15 3.86
N THR A 88 -0.83 -6.46 2.71
CA THR A 88 -1.28 -5.97 1.39
C THR A 88 -2.75 -6.26 1.16
N LEU A 89 -3.19 -7.50 1.41
CA LEU A 89 -4.58 -7.89 1.26
C LEU A 89 -5.51 -7.04 2.15
N CYS A 90 -5.18 -6.86 3.44
CA CYS A 90 -5.97 -6.07 4.36
C CYS A 90 -6.12 -4.61 3.88
N HIS A 91 -5.08 -4.01 3.31
CA HIS A 91 -5.18 -2.68 2.72
C HIS A 91 -6.04 -2.64 1.45
N ARG A 92 -6.04 -3.72 0.65
CA ARG A 92 -6.74 -3.76 -0.64
C ARG A 92 -8.19 -4.18 -0.53
N ILE A 93 -8.58 -4.96 0.48
CA ILE A 93 -9.97 -5.41 0.65
C ILE A 93 -10.97 -4.23 0.70
N PRO A 94 -10.77 -3.17 1.51
CA PRO A 94 -11.70 -2.04 1.54
C PRO A 94 -11.75 -1.28 0.20
N HIS A 95 -10.60 -1.16 -0.48
CA HIS A 95 -10.51 -0.56 -1.80
C HIS A 95 -11.28 -1.38 -2.85
N MET A 96 -11.18 -2.71 -2.80
CA MET A 96 -11.99 -3.61 -3.65
C MET A 96 -13.49 -3.51 -3.33
N ALA A 97 -13.84 -3.42 -2.05
CA ALA A 97 -15.23 -3.32 -1.60
C ALA A 97 -15.91 -2.05 -2.12
N THR A 98 -15.21 -0.91 -2.01
CA THR A 98 -15.69 0.38 -2.54
C THR A 98 -15.79 0.40 -4.06
N GLY A 99 -14.80 -0.19 -4.76
CA GLY A 99 -14.81 -0.31 -6.22
C GLY A 99 -15.95 -1.19 -6.75
N LEU A 100 -16.12 -2.40 -6.24
CA LEU A 100 -17.19 -3.32 -6.69
C LEU A 100 -18.59 -2.91 -6.21
N GLY A 101 -18.65 -2.18 -5.10
CA GLY A 101 -19.89 -1.81 -4.45
C GLY A 101 -20.54 -2.95 -3.65
N LYS A 102 -21.55 -2.58 -2.86
CA LYS A 102 -22.19 -3.47 -1.86
C LYS A 102 -22.89 -4.68 -2.47
N ARG A 103 -23.32 -4.61 -3.74
CA ARG A 103 -24.09 -5.69 -4.40
C ARG A 103 -23.22 -6.91 -4.70
N TYR A 104 -22.03 -6.70 -5.24
CA TYR A 104 -21.14 -7.78 -5.64
C TYR A 104 -20.25 -8.24 -4.48
N PHE A 105 -19.73 -7.30 -3.69
CA PHE A 105 -18.76 -7.63 -2.64
C PHE A 105 -19.35 -8.44 -1.48
N LYS A 106 -20.62 -8.21 -1.11
CA LYS A 106 -21.27 -8.89 0.04
C LYS A 106 -21.27 -10.42 -0.07
N ALA A 107 -21.37 -10.96 -1.28
CA ALA A 107 -21.39 -12.42 -1.50
C ALA A 107 -20.03 -13.07 -1.23
N TYR A 108 -18.94 -12.30 -1.38
CA TYR A 108 -17.56 -12.78 -1.23
C TYR A 108 -16.94 -12.34 0.09
N LEU A 109 -17.63 -11.52 0.89
CA LEU A 109 -17.05 -10.97 2.11
C LEU A 109 -16.62 -12.05 3.13
N GLU A 110 -17.41 -13.10 3.26
CA GLU A 110 -17.19 -14.17 4.25
C GLU A 110 -15.88 -14.94 3.99
N ILE A 111 -15.47 -15.07 2.73
CA ILE A 111 -14.25 -15.83 2.36
C ILE A 111 -12.96 -15.12 2.81
N PHE A 112 -13.03 -13.82 3.12
CA PHE A 112 -11.89 -13.03 3.57
C PHE A 112 -11.76 -13.01 5.09
N PHE A 113 -12.77 -13.46 5.85
CA PHE A 113 -12.72 -13.38 7.31
C PHE A 113 -11.57 -14.19 7.90
N ASP A 114 -11.35 -15.42 7.43
CA ASP A 114 -10.24 -16.24 7.93
C ASP A 114 -8.89 -15.52 7.75
N ALA A 115 -8.68 -14.91 6.57
CA ALA A 115 -7.46 -14.16 6.29
C ALA A 115 -7.33 -12.89 7.14
N ILE A 116 -8.40 -12.10 7.29
CA ILE A 116 -8.38 -10.86 8.09
C ILE A 116 -8.13 -11.16 9.57
N PHE A 117 -8.82 -12.16 10.14
CA PHE A 117 -8.65 -12.52 11.55
C PHE A 117 -7.32 -13.22 11.82
N ALA A 118 -6.79 -13.99 10.86
CA ALA A 118 -5.42 -14.50 10.95
C ALA A 118 -4.38 -13.37 10.92
N SER A 119 -4.61 -12.32 10.13
CA SER A 119 -3.76 -11.12 10.12
C SER A 119 -3.87 -10.33 11.43
N LEU A 120 -5.05 -10.29 12.05
CA LEU A 120 -5.26 -9.61 13.33
C LEU A 120 -4.45 -10.26 14.46
N ASP A 121 -4.36 -11.59 14.47
CA ASP A 121 -3.59 -12.37 15.46
C ASP A 121 -2.09 -12.46 15.11
N SER A 122 -1.64 -11.81 14.03
CA SER A 122 -0.25 -11.94 13.58
C SER A 122 0.73 -11.23 14.51
N GLU A 123 1.94 -11.80 14.64
CA GLU A 123 3.03 -11.22 15.44
C GLU A 123 3.58 -9.92 14.82
N ASN A 124 3.32 -9.68 13.53
CA ASN A 124 3.73 -8.48 12.84
C ASN A 124 2.75 -7.33 13.12
N SER A 125 3.24 -6.29 13.80
CA SER A 125 2.45 -5.12 14.17
C SER A 125 1.87 -4.36 12.97
N LEU A 126 2.54 -4.39 11.81
CA LEU A 126 2.02 -3.75 10.59
C LEU A 126 0.82 -4.51 10.04
N THR A 127 0.93 -5.85 10.00
CA THR A 127 -0.12 -6.73 9.50
C THR A 127 -1.36 -6.71 10.40
N SER A 128 -1.17 -6.73 11.73
CA SER A 128 -2.28 -6.63 12.68
C SER A 128 -2.95 -5.26 12.62
N ALA A 129 -2.19 -4.16 12.59
CA ALA A 129 -2.76 -2.81 12.43
C ALA A 129 -3.51 -2.64 11.11
N ALA A 130 -2.99 -3.20 10.00
CA ALA A 130 -3.67 -3.19 8.72
C ALA A 130 -5.01 -3.96 8.78
N ALA A 131 -5.07 -5.08 9.52
CA ALA A 131 -6.30 -5.84 9.72
C ALA A 131 -7.34 -5.06 10.54
N SER A 132 -6.93 -4.42 11.64
CA SER A 132 -7.81 -3.54 12.44
C SER A 132 -8.39 -2.40 11.59
N ASN A 133 -7.54 -1.74 10.82
CA ASN A 133 -7.96 -0.67 9.90
C ASN A 133 -8.91 -1.19 8.81
N CYS A 134 -8.63 -2.36 8.23
CA CYS A 134 -9.50 -3.01 7.27
C CYS A 134 -10.90 -3.28 7.86
N LEU A 135 -10.99 -3.79 9.09
CA LEU A 135 -12.26 -4.02 9.77
C LEU A 135 -13.02 -2.72 10.03
N ALA A 136 -12.33 -1.65 10.43
CA ALA A 136 -12.93 -0.33 10.62
C ALA A 136 -13.50 0.24 9.30
N GLU A 137 -12.74 0.14 8.20
CA GLU A 137 -13.19 0.59 6.88
C GLU A 137 -14.36 -0.24 6.35
N LEU A 138 -14.34 -1.57 6.56
CA LEU A 138 -15.46 -2.45 6.21
C LEU A 138 -16.71 -2.13 7.05
N ALA A 139 -16.54 -1.80 8.33
CA ALA A 139 -17.63 -1.38 9.20
C ALA A 139 -18.26 -0.07 8.70
N ASN A 140 -17.44 0.89 8.25
CA ASN A 140 -17.90 2.14 7.65
C ASN A 140 -18.60 1.91 6.30
N PHE A 141 -18.09 0.99 5.48
CA PHE A 141 -18.66 0.69 4.16
C PHE A 141 -20.01 -0.04 4.24
N LEU A 142 -20.12 -1.06 5.09
CA LEU A 142 -21.32 -1.91 5.18
C LEU A 142 -22.32 -1.43 6.22
N GLY A 143 -21.82 -0.89 7.32
CA GLY A 143 -22.53 -0.64 8.57
C GLY A 143 -22.03 -1.59 9.68
N PRO A 144 -21.72 -1.08 10.88
CA PRO A 144 -21.12 -1.87 11.96
C PRO A 144 -22.02 -3.01 12.45
N SER A 145 -23.34 -2.83 12.46
CA SER A 145 -24.30 -3.88 12.81
C SER A 145 -24.34 -5.02 11.79
N ILE A 146 -24.22 -4.69 10.50
CA ILE A 146 -24.23 -5.68 9.42
C ILE A 146 -22.93 -6.49 9.42
N LEU A 147 -21.79 -5.81 9.57
CA LEU A 147 -20.49 -6.50 9.66
C LEU A 147 -20.47 -7.44 10.88
N ARG A 148 -20.89 -6.96 12.05
CA ARG A 148 -20.99 -7.77 13.26
C ARG A 148 -21.87 -9.01 13.06
N GLY A 149 -23.07 -8.84 12.51
CA GLY A 149 -23.99 -9.96 12.27
C GLY A 149 -23.43 -11.00 11.29
N ARG A 150 -22.67 -10.56 10.27
CA ARG A 150 -22.01 -11.47 9.33
C ARG A 150 -20.86 -12.25 9.97
N ILE A 151 -20.06 -11.58 10.79
CA ILE A 151 -18.98 -12.23 11.54
C ILE A 151 -19.57 -13.26 12.52
N GLU A 152 -20.64 -12.92 13.22
CA GLU A 152 -21.34 -13.82 14.14
C GLU A 152 -21.88 -15.09 13.45
N GLN A 153 -22.48 -14.91 12.27
CA GLN A 153 -22.98 -16.03 11.45
C GLN A 153 -21.86 -16.93 10.93
N TYR A 154 -20.71 -16.36 10.59
CA TYR A 154 -19.57 -17.10 10.07
C TYR A 154 -18.80 -17.84 11.17
N ASN A 155 -18.38 -17.11 12.21
CA ASN A 155 -17.69 -17.68 13.37
C ASN A 155 -17.84 -16.78 14.61
N PRO A 156 -18.57 -17.21 15.64
CA PRO A 156 -18.82 -16.38 16.83
C PRO A 156 -17.55 -16.05 17.61
N ARG A 157 -16.48 -16.86 17.51
CA ARG A 157 -15.19 -16.60 18.18
C ARG A 157 -14.50 -15.32 17.68
N TYR A 158 -14.77 -14.93 16.44
CA TYR A 158 -14.22 -13.70 15.88
C TYR A 158 -14.82 -12.43 16.49
N LEU A 159 -16.01 -12.52 17.10
CA LEU A 159 -16.59 -11.38 17.82
C LEU A 159 -15.79 -11.00 19.06
N GLU A 160 -15.26 -11.98 19.78
CA GLU A 160 -14.42 -11.73 20.97
C GLU A 160 -13.17 -10.95 20.57
N ARG A 161 -12.53 -11.37 19.47
CA ARG A 161 -11.33 -10.72 18.91
C ARG A 161 -11.61 -9.31 18.39
N LEU A 162 -12.74 -9.14 17.70
CA LEU A 162 -13.19 -7.83 17.24
C LEU A 162 -13.43 -6.86 18.41
N GLN A 163 -13.99 -7.36 19.51
CA GLN A 163 -14.23 -6.56 20.72
C GLN A 163 -12.93 -6.20 21.45
N SER A 164 -11.95 -7.10 21.51
CA SER A 164 -10.64 -6.78 22.09
C SER A 164 -9.90 -5.71 21.28
N ASP A 165 -10.02 -5.74 19.95
CA ASP A 165 -9.36 -4.78 19.06
C ASP A 165 -10.04 -3.41 19.06
N LEU A 166 -11.38 -3.36 18.95
CA LEU A 166 -12.16 -2.11 19.01
C LEU A 166 -12.24 -1.49 20.42
N GLY A 167 -12.06 -2.30 21.46
CA GLY A 167 -12.04 -1.87 22.86
C GLY A 167 -10.70 -1.29 23.31
N SER A 168 -9.64 -1.51 22.52
CA SER A 168 -8.38 -0.81 22.69
C SER A 168 -8.51 0.55 22.02
N PRO A 169 -8.50 1.68 22.76
CA PRO A 169 -8.53 2.99 22.12
C PRO A 169 -7.31 3.08 21.21
N ALA A 170 -7.58 3.09 19.91
CA ALA A 170 -6.57 3.33 18.89
C ALA A 170 -5.68 4.48 19.37
N VAL A 171 -4.40 4.18 19.58
CA VAL A 171 -3.37 5.21 19.63
C VAL A 171 -3.54 5.98 18.34
N THR A 172 -4.19 7.12 18.46
CA THR A 172 -4.46 8.03 17.36
C THR A 172 -3.13 8.65 17.03
N THR A 173 -2.29 7.94 16.26
CA THR A 173 -1.16 8.55 15.57
C THR A 173 -1.77 9.36 14.42
N GLY A 174 -2.37 10.49 14.77
CA GLY A 174 -2.65 11.52 13.78
C GLY A 174 -1.35 11.94 13.11
N PRO A 175 -1.39 12.46 11.87
CA PRO A 175 -0.22 13.08 11.28
C PRO A 175 0.20 14.21 12.23
N GLY A 176 1.41 14.09 12.78
CA GLY A 176 1.98 15.03 13.73
C GLY A 176 1.95 16.44 13.17
N ARG A 177 0.93 17.21 13.56
CA ARG A 177 0.91 18.66 13.45
C ARG A 177 1.95 19.15 14.45
N PHE A 178 3.18 19.36 13.97
CA PHE A 178 4.21 20.07 14.71
C PHE A 178 3.60 21.39 15.21
N GLN A 179 3.39 21.49 16.52
CA GLN A 179 3.14 22.77 17.16
C GLN A 179 4.43 23.58 17.02
N ALA A 180 4.37 24.64 16.22
CA ALA A 180 5.38 25.67 16.21
C ALA A 180 5.25 26.47 17.52
N SER A 181 5.89 25.99 18.60
CA SER A 181 6.08 26.77 19.81
C SER A 181 7.49 27.37 19.82
N HIS A 182 7.51 28.70 19.81
CA HIS A 182 8.60 29.59 20.23
C HIS A 182 9.98 29.45 19.57
N LEU A 183 10.15 30.19 18.46
CA LEU A 183 11.43 30.83 18.13
C LEU A 183 11.42 32.27 18.67
N PRO A 184 12.50 32.76 19.31
CA PRO A 184 12.65 34.18 19.62
C PRO A 184 12.86 34.98 18.32
N PRO A 185 12.36 36.23 18.24
CA PRO A 185 12.49 37.03 17.03
C PRO A 185 13.95 37.39 16.76
N LEU A 186 14.47 36.92 15.63
CA LEU A 186 15.72 37.43 15.06
C LEU A 186 15.44 38.81 14.47
N ASN A 187 15.93 39.82 15.18
CA ASN A 187 16.07 41.18 14.69
C ASN A 187 17.08 41.18 13.52
N MET A 188 16.62 41.46 12.31
CA MET A 188 17.47 41.70 11.15
C MET A 188 17.10 43.04 10.49
N PRO A 189 18.08 43.88 10.14
CA PRO A 189 17.86 45.21 9.59
C PRO A 189 17.38 45.15 8.14
N GLY A 190 16.59 46.16 7.77
CA GLY A 190 15.83 46.23 6.52
C GLY A 190 16.66 46.15 5.23
N GLY A 191 16.10 45.40 4.28
CA GLY A 191 16.48 45.40 2.87
C GLY A 191 15.21 45.31 2.02
N SER A 192 14.86 46.43 1.40
CA SER A 192 13.77 46.56 0.43
C SER A 192 14.11 45.79 -0.85
N PHE A 193 13.25 44.84 -1.25
CA PHE A 193 13.25 44.30 -2.61
C PHE A 193 11.81 44.33 -3.14
N GLY A 194 11.61 45.15 -4.18
CA GLY A 194 10.33 45.35 -4.86
C GLY A 194 9.91 44.17 -5.75
N PRO A 195 8.68 44.21 -6.30
CA PRO A 195 8.09 43.10 -7.02
C PRO A 195 8.65 42.95 -8.44
N VAL A 196 8.93 41.71 -8.83
CA VAL A 196 9.35 41.32 -10.18
C VAL A 196 8.11 40.93 -11.00
N PRO A 197 7.91 41.44 -12.22
CA PRO A 197 6.71 41.15 -13.01
C PRO A 197 6.74 39.76 -13.67
N PHE A 198 5.56 39.14 -13.69
CA PHE A 198 5.25 37.85 -14.30
C PHE A 198 5.01 38.02 -15.81
N SER A 199 5.90 37.50 -16.65
CA SER A 199 5.69 37.40 -18.11
C SER A 199 5.27 35.97 -18.46
N GLY A 200 4.03 35.84 -18.94
CA GLY A 200 3.50 34.60 -19.47
C GLY A 200 4.12 34.25 -20.83
N GLN A 201 4.35 32.95 -21.03
CA GLN A 201 4.46 32.34 -22.36
C GLN A 201 4.04 30.86 -22.25
N SER A 202 2.93 30.54 -22.90
CA SER A 202 2.41 29.21 -23.20
C SER A 202 3.22 28.55 -24.32
N PRO A 203 3.57 27.25 -24.25
CA PRO A 203 4.05 26.53 -25.43
C PRO A 203 2.90 25.86 -26.17
N THR A 204 2.85 26.18 -27.46
CA THR A 204 2.00 25.62 -28.52
C THR A 204 2.34 24.16 -28.86
N ALA A 205 1.36 23.53 -29.50
CA ALA A 205 1.36 22.20 -30.10
C ALA A 205 2.64 21.82 -30.88
N PHE A 206 2.99 20.53 -30.84
CA PHE A 206 3.88 19.90 -31.79
C PHE A 206 3.23 18.60 -32.31
N ASP A 207 2.79 18.68 -33.57
CA ASP A 207 2.44 17.57 -34.43
C ASP A 207 3.68 16.71 -34.74
N GLY A 208 3.53 15.40 -34.74
CA GLY A 208 4.56 14.46 -35.19
C GLY A 208 4.00 13.03 -35.32
N PRO A 209 4.21 12.34 -36.45
CA PRO A 209 3.47 11.13 -36.81
C PRO A 209 3.94 9.89 -36.05
N GLY A 210 2.98 9.07 -35.60
CA GLY A 210 3.22 7.83 -34.88
C GLY A 210 3.81 6.70 -35.75
N PRO A 211 4.64 5.81 -35.19
CA PRO A 211 5.11 4.63 -35.90
C PRO A 211 4.02 3.57 -36.00
N ALA A 212 3.83 3.06 -37.21
CA ALA A 212 2.86 2.05 -37.57
C ALA A 212 3.19 0.67 -36.97
N PHE A 213 2.15 0.02 -36.48
CA PHE A 213 2.12 -1.41 -36.15
C PHE A 213 2.39 -2.25 -37.41
N SER A 214 3.25 -3.27 -37.28
CA SER A 214 3.36 -4.36 -38.24
C SER A 214 3.34 -5.69 -37.49
N PHE A 215 2.27 -6.45 -37.70
CA PHE A 215 2.14 -7.86 -37.33
C PHE A 215 2.63 -8.73 -38.49
N PRO A 216 3.35 -9.84 -38.24
CA PRO A 216 3.34 -10.97 -39.15
C PRO A 216 2.42 -12.07 -38.60
N GLY A 217 1.38 -12.38 -39.37
CA GLY A 217 0.56 -13.56 -39.23
C GLY A 217 1.18 -14.79 -39.92
N HIS A 218 0.68 -15.94 -39.49
CA HIS A 218 0.93 -17.31 -39.95
C HIS A 218 1.15 -17.54 -41.45
N THR A 219 2.11 -18.42 -41.75
CA THR A 219 1.85 -19.77 -42.33
C THR A 219 2.88 -20.74 -41.78
#